data_AF-A0ABD0PHH6-F1
#
_entry.id   AF-A0ABD0PHH6-F1
#
_cell.length_a   1.000
_cell.length_b   1.000
_cell.length_c   1.000
_cell.angle_alpha   90.00
_cell.angle_beta   90.00
_cell.angle_gamma   90.00
#
_symmetry.space_group_name_H-M   'P 1'
#
loop_
_entity.id
_entity.type
_entity.pdbx_description
1 polymer ?
#
loop_
_entity_poly.entity_id
_entity_poly.type
_entity_poly.pdbx_seq_one_letter_code
_entity_poly.pdbx_strand_id
1 'polypeptide(L)'
;SVPASSEKIITEASAQKEQLEKKKLVEEQKLAQVMESLKEETSGLQEDKEKKEQELLELSKAVNETRSRMDVAQSELDIYLSQHNTAVNQLNQGKNALQEAVDTLRERRAAIKDLNVKIPQCEEQLKKDEQELEQISEQDRQKRVQVGDMRQKVAEAKSSLSTNRSRNKVLDALMQQKRSGKIPGILGRLGDLGAIDEKYDIAISSSCGSLDNILVDTIDTAQKCVTFLKTQNIGVATFIGLDKMKVWQQSMGSISTPENIPRLFDMVRVKDESVRPAFYFALRDTLVAKDLEQATRVAFQKDKRWRVVTLQGQIIEQA
;
A
#
# COMPACT_ATOMS: atom_id res chain seq x y z
N SER A 1 -163.69 38.20 35.60
CA SER A 1 -163.36 38.19 37.03
C SER A 1 -162.26 37.17 37.24
N VAL A 2 -161.18 37.57 37.91
CA VAL A 2 -160.00 36.72 38.16
C VAL A 2 -160.44 35.51 39.00
N PRO A 3 -160.11 34.26 38.60
CA PRO A 3 -160.48 33.09 39.38
C PRO A 3 -159.62 33.01 40.64
N ALA A 4 -160.27 32.91 41.80
CA ALA A 4 -159.68 32.90 43.15
C ALA A 4 -158.61 31.81 43.43
N SER A 5 -158.38 30.90 42.48
CA SER A 5 -157.32 29.88 42.55
C SER A 5 -155.93 30.44 42.21
N SER A 6 -155.86 31.40 41.27
CA SER A 6 -154.59 31.94 40.77
C SER A 6 -153.91 32.91 41.75
N GLU A 7 -154.68 33.65 42.55
CA GLU A 7 -154.14 34.56 43.57
C GLU A 7 -153.50 33.83 44.76
N LYS A 8 -154.02 32.64 45.12
CA LYS A 8 -153.43 31.78 46.18
C LYS A 8 -152.09 31.17 45.75
N ILE A 9 -151.98 30.70 44.51
CA ILE A 9 -150.74 30.08 44.00
C ILE A 9 -149.63 31.14 43.83
N ILE A 10 -149.97 32.35 43.39
CA ILE A 10 -149.01 33.44 43.25
C ILE A 10 -148.48 33.89 44.62
N THR A 11 -149.33 33.92 45.65
CA THR A 11 -148.94 34.28 47.02
C THR A 11 -148.11 33.18 47.72
N GLU A 12 -148.40 31.90 47.48
CA GLU A 12 -147.56 30.79 47.97
C GLU A 12 -146.19 30.72 47.25
N ALA A 13 -146.17 30.91 45.93
CA ALA A 13 -144.93 30.88 45.15
C ALA A 13 -144.02 32.08 45.45
N SER A 14 -144.59 33.27 45.68
CA SER A 14 -143.82 34.45 46.10
C SER A 14 -143.25 34.28 47.52
N ALA A 15 -144.02 33.69 48.44
CA ALA A 15 -143.53 33.35 49.78
C ALA A 15 -142.41 32.30 49.75
N GLN A 16 -142.51 31.26 48.91
CA GLN A 16 -141.44 30.27 48.73
C GLN A 16 -140.18 30.86 48.09
N LYS A 17 -140.33 31.74 47.09
CA LYS A 17 -139.19 32.44 46.49
C LYS A 17 -138.48 33.32 47.51
N GLU A 18 -139.22 34.07 48.32
CA GLU A 18 -138.66 34.91 49.38
C GLU A 18 -137.96 34.06 50.46
N GLN A 19 -138.50 32.87 50.76
CA GLN A 19 -137.89 31.93 51.71
C GLN A 19 -136.61 31.29 51.15
N LEU A 20 -136.57 30.98 49.85
CA LEU A 20 -135.38 30.47 49.17
C LEU A 20 -134.32 31.54 48.98
N GLU A 21 -134.68 32.79 48.68
CA GLU A 21 -133.75 33.93 48.64
C GLU A 21 -133.14 34.19 50.02
N LYS A 22 -133.95 34.12 51.10
CA LYS A 22 -133.44 34.18 52.48
C LYS A 22 -132.48 33.02 52.78
N LYS A 23 -132.79 31.79 52.37
CA LYS A 23 -131.89 30.63 52.55
C LYS A 23 -130.61 30.77 51.75
N LYS A 24 -130.69 31.23 50.50
CA LYS A 24 -129.52 31.49 49.64
C LYS A 24 -128.61 32.54 50.29
N LEU A 25 -129.19 33.63 50.79
CA LEU A 25 -128.44 34.69 51.48
C LEU A 25 -127.71 34.14 52.73
N VAL A 26 -128.38 33.27 53.49
CA VAL A 26 -127.79 32.62 54.68
C VAL A 26 -126.65 31.66 54.30
N GLU A 27 -126.80 30.87 53.23
CA GLU A 27 -125.74 29.97 52.78
C GLU A 27 -124.57 30.71 52.11
N GLU A 28 -124.82 31.81 51.39
CA GLU A 28 -123.76 32.71 50.89
C GLU A 28 -123.00 33.38 52.03
N GLN A 29 -123.69 33.77 53.11
CA GLN A 29 -123.05 34.28 54.32
C GLN A 29 -122.20 33.21 55.02
N LYS A 30 -122.70 31.97 55.13
CA LYS A 30 -121.90 30.86 55.69
C LYS A 30 -120.70 30.53 54.83
N LEU A 31 -120.84 30.51 53.51
CA LEU A 31 -119.72 30.28 52.59
C LEU A 31 -118.67 31.38 52.72
N ALA A 32 -119.09 32.64 52.80
CA ALA A 32 -118.19 33.76 53.05
C ALA A 32 -117.48 33.61 54.40
N GLN A 33 -118.20 33.21 55.45
CA GLN A 33 -117.63 32.95 56.78
C GLN A 33 -116.59 31.82 56.78
N VAL A 34 -116.89 30.71 56.08
CA VAL A 34 -115.96 29.57 55.94
C VAL A 34 -114.76 29.94 55.10
N MET A 35 -114.93 30.73 54.03
CA MET A 35 -113.81 31.21 53.22
C MET A 35 -112.92 32.19 54.01
N GLU A 36 -113.52 33.06 54.83
CA GLU A 36 -112.78 33.96 55.72
C GLU A 36 -112.01 33.17 56.78
N SER A 37 -112.65 32.18 57.43
CA SER A 37 -111.99 31.34 58.43
C SER A 37 -110.89 30.47 57.81
N LEU A 38 -111.11 29.89 56.63
CA LEU A 38 -110.07 29.13 55.93
C LEU A 38 -108.89 30.04 55.55
N LYS A 39 -109.17 31.27 55.13
CA LYS A 39 -108.15 32.26 54.78
C LYS A 39 -107.37 32.72 56.00
N GLU A 40 -108.01 32.90 57.16
CA GLU A 40 -107.33 33.15 58.44
C GLU A 40 -106.46 31.96 58.87
N GLU A 41 -106.97 30.73 58.79
CA GLU A 41 -106.21 29.52 59.15
C GLU A 41 -105.06 29.22 58.18
N THR A 42 -105.26 29.42 56.87
CA THR A 42 -104.22 29.20 55.84
C THR A 42 -103.23 30.34 55.73
N SER A 43 -103.58 31.55 56.16
CA SER A 43 -102.68 32.72 56.22
C SER A 43 -101.40 32.42 57.00
N GLY A 44 -101.52 31.88 58.22
CA GLY A 44 -100.36 31.54 59.04
C GLY A 44 -99.48 30.44 58.43
N LEU A 45 -100.10 29.42 57.83
CA LEU A 45 -99.38 28.35 57.12
C LEU A 45 -98.69 28.86 55.85
N GLN A 46 -99.28 29.85 55.16
CA GLN A 46 -98.71 30.48 53.98
C GLN A 46 -97.49 31.33 54.36
N GLU A 47 -97.55 32.09 55.46
CA GLU A 47 -96.40 32.84 56.00
C GLU A 47 -95.27 31.90 56.44
N ASP A 48 -95.58 30.79 57.11
CA ASP A 48 -94.57 29.81 57.53
C ASP A 48 -93.94 29.09 56.33
N LYS A 49 -94.73 28.81 55.28
CA LYS A 49 -94.23 28.29 54.01
C LYS A 49 -93.27 29.28 53.36
N GLU A 50 -93.65 30.56 53.27
CA GLU A 50 -92.79 31.60 52.67
C GLU A 50 -91.47 31.76 53.45
N LYS A 51 -91.52 31.74 54.79
CA LYS A 51 -90.30 31.75 55.64
C LYS A 51 -89.42 30.53 55.37
N LYS A 52 -90.00 29.33 55.30
CA LYS A 52 -89.26 28.10 55.02
C LYS A 52 -88.69 28.05 53.61
N GLU A 53 -89.40 28.57 52.61
CA GLU A 53 -88.91 28.72 51.25
C GLU A 53 -87.74 29.70 51.17
N GLN A 54 -87.78 30.81 51.92
CA GLN A 54 -86.65 31.73 52.06
C GLN A 54 -85.44 31.08 52.74
N GLU A 55 -85.63 30.38 53.86
CA GLU A 55 -84.56 29.63 54.54
C GLU A 55 -83.92 28.58 53.61
N LEU A 56 -84.74 27.84 52.86
CA LEU A 56 -84.29 26.83 51.90
C LEU A 56 -83.52 27.46 50.73
N LEU A 57 -83.92 28.64 50.26
CA LEU A 57 -83.22 29.39 49.22
C LEU A 57 -81.81 29.78 49.68
N GLU A 58 -81.69 30.34 50.88
CA GLU A 58 -80.40 30.75 51.46
C GLU A 58 -79.49 29.54 51.73
N LEU A 59 -80.03 28.45 52.26
CA LEU A 59 -79.28 27.19 52.44
C LEU A 59 -78.83 26.61 51.09
N SER A 60 -79.70 26.61 50.07
CA SER A 60 -79.37 26.14 48.72
C SER A 60 -78.26 26.97 48.10
N LYS A 61 -78.29 28.30 48.29
CA LYS A 61 -77.23 29.20 47.85
C LYS A 61 -75.90 28.88 48.54
N ALA A 62 -75.90 28.71 49.86
CA ALA A 62 -74.69 28.34 50.62
C ALA A 62 -74.12 26.96 50.20
N VAL A 63 -74.99 25.97 49.95
CA VAL A 63 -74.59 24.65 49.45
C VAL A 63 -73.97 24.75 48.05
N ASN A 64 -74.56 25.54 47.15
CA ASN A 64 -74.01 25.73 45.81
C ASN A 64 -72.66 26.48 45.83
N GLU A 65 -72.52 27.49 46.68
CA GLU A 65 -71.25 28.22 46.85
C GLU A 65 -70.15 27.31 47.43
N THR A 66 -70.47 26.52 48.47
CA THR A 66 -69.50 25.58 49.05
C THR A 66 -69.12 24.47 48.09
N ARG A 67 -70.08 23.94 47.32
CA ARG A 67 -69.82 22.95 46.27
C ARG A 67 -68.92 23.51 45.17
N SER A 68 -69.19 24.73 44.70
CA SER A 68 -68.33 25.42 43.73
C SER A 68 -66.90 25.58 44.25
N ARG A 69 -66.73 26.00 45.52
CA ARG A 69 -65.40 26.09 46.15
C ARG A 69 -64.70 24.74 46.26
N MET A 70 -65.44 23.68 46.58
CA MET A 70 -64.91 22.32 46.65
C MET A 70 -64.46 21.82 45.26
N ASP A 71 -65.26 22.06 44.22
CA ASP A 71 -64.94 21.67 42.84
C ASP A 71 -63.69 22.41 42.32
N VAL A 72 -63.54 23.69 42.66
CA VAL A 72 -62.32 24.47 42.36
C VAL A 72 -61.11 23.89 43.11
N ALA A 73 -61.22 23.65 44.41
CA ALA A 73 -60.12 23.09 45.21
C ALA A 73 -59.72 21.69 44.73
N GLN A 74 -60.69 20.87 44.31
CA GLN A 74 -60.44 19.54 43.74
C GLN A 74 -59.68 19.67 42.40
N SER A 75 -60.10 20.59 41.54
CA SER A 75 -59.42 20.85 40.26
C SER A 75 -57.98 21.35 40.47
N GLU A 76 -57.76 22.24 41.44
CA GLU A 76 -56.42 22.70 41.82
C GLU A 76 -55.55 21.55 42.33
N LEU A 77 -56.08 20.68 43.19
CA LEU A 77 -55.38 19.51 43.69
C LEU A 77 -54.96 18.57 42.55
N ASP A 78 -55.85 18.31 41.60
CA ASP A 78 -55.57 17.46 40.44
C ASP A 78 -54.46 18.05 39.55
N ILE A 79 -54.46 19.38 39.37
CA ILE A 79 -53.38 20.09 38.66
C ILE A 79 -52.04 19.92 39.41
N TYR A 80 -52.02 20.13 40.72
CA TYR A 80 -50.80 19.98 41.52
C TYR A 80 -50.28 18.54 41.52
N LEU A 81 -51.16 17.55 41.62
CA LEU A 81 -50.78 16.13 41.53
C LEU A 81 -50.20 15.78 40.16
N SER A 82 -50.81 16.29 39.08
CA SER A 82 -50.30 16.10 37.72
C SER A 82 -48.91 16.72 37.53
N GLN A 83 -48.72 17.96 38.02
CA GLN A 83 -47.42 18.63 37.99
C GLN A 83 -46.37 17.91 38.83
N HIS A 84 -46.73 17.46 40.04
CA HIS A 84 -45.84 16.68 40.91
C HIS A 84 -45.40 15.38 40.24
N ASN A 85 -46.34 14.60 39.69
CA ASN A 85 -46.03 13.36 39.00
C ASN A 85 -45.13 13.59 37.78
N THR A 86 -45.36 14.68 37.02
CA THR A 86 -44.52 15.06 35.88
C THR A 86 -43.10 15.41 36.33
N ALA A 87 -42.96 16.20 37.39
CA ALA A 87 -41.67 16.60 37.95
C ALA A 87 -40.89 15.39 38.51
N VAL A 88 -41.58 14.46 39.20
CA VAL A 88 -40.97 13.21 39.69
C VAL A 88 -40.49 12.34 38.54
N ASN A 89 -41.28 12.20 37.48
CA ASN A 89 -40.89 11.45 36.29
C ASN A 89 -39.66 12.06 35.61
N GLN A 90 -39.62 13.39 35.44
CA GLN A 90 -38.46 14.09 34.89
C GLN A 90 -37.21 13.93 35.76
N LEU A 91 -37.36 14.01 37.08
CA LEU A 91 -36.25 13.83 38.02
C LEU A 91 -35.70 12.40 37.97
N ASN A 92 -36.56 11.39 37.86
CA ASN A 92 -36.14 9.99 37.72
C ASN A 92 -35.46 9.74 36.37
N GLN A 93 -35.98 10.31 35.28
CA GLN A 93 -35.31 10.25 33.97
C GLN A 93 -33.93 10.92 34.02
N GLY A 94 -33.81 12.09 34.64
CA GLY A 94 -32.54 12.79 34.81
C GLY A 94 -31.54 12.01 35.66
N LYS A 95 -31.98 11.35 36.74
CA LYS A 95 -31.14 10.47 37.55
C LYS A 95 -30.61 9.27 36.77
N ASN A 96 -31.48 8.61 35.99
CA ASN A 96 -31.08 7.46 35.17
C ASN A 96 -30.06 7.88 34.10
N ALA A 97 -30.32 8.98 33.39
CA ALA A 97 -29.40 9.52 32.39
C ALA A 97 -28.04 9.92 33.01
N LEU A 98 -28.04 10.50 34.22
CA LEU A 98 -26.80 10.83 34.92
C LEU A 98 -26.02 9.55 35.28
N GLN A 99 -26.69 8.51 35.76
CA GLN A 99 -26.05 7.26 36.12
C GLN A 99 -25.41 6.59 34.88
N GLU A 100 -26.14 6.49 33.78
CA GLU A 100 -25.62 5.98 32.51
C GLU A 100 -24.41 6.77 32.01
N ALA A 101 -24.45 8.10 32.12
CA ALA A 101 -23.35 8.97 31.73
C ALA A 101 -22.11 8.72 32.61
N VAL A 102 -22.28 8.55 33.93
CA VAL A 102 -21.18 8.25 34.86
C VAL A 102 -20.54 6.90 34.55
N ASP A 103 -21.34 5.87 34.32
CA ASP A 103 -20.85 4.52 34.01
C ASP A 103 -20.10 4.52 32.67
N THR A 104 -20.65 5.18 31.64
CA THR A 104 -20.00 5.35 30.34
C THR A 104 -18.66 6.09 30.47
N LEU A 105 -18.60 7.14 31.30
CA LEU A 105 -17.40 7.94 31.50
C LEU A 105 -16.31 7.12 32.22
N ARG A 106 -16.71 6.26 33.16
CA ARG A 106 -15.82 5.33 33.86
C ARG A 106 -15.20 4.31 32.90
N GLU A 107 -16.02 3.69 32.04
CA GLU A 107 -15.55 2.74 31.03
C GLU A 107 -14.57 3.41 30.04
N ARG A 108 -14.93 4.58 29.52
CA ARG A 108 -14.06 5.34 28.60
C ARG A 108 -12.73 5.73 29.23
N ARG A 109 -12.73 6.15 30.51
CA ARG A 109 -11.48 6.43 31.23
C ARG A 109 -10.60 5.20 31.39
N ALA A 110 -11.19 4.03 31.67
CA ALA A 110 -10.43 2.78 31.74
C ALA A 110 -9.83 2.42 30.37
N ALA A 111 -10.59 2.54 29.29
CA ALA A 111 -10.12 2.29 27.93
C ALA A 111 -8.98 3.25 27.52
N ILE A 112 -9.10 4.54 27.82
CA ILE A 112 -8.04 5.53 27.54
C ILE A 112 -6.75 5.17 28.31
N LYS A 113 -6.87 4.76 29.58
CA LYS A 113 -5.71 4.36 30.38
C LYS A 113 -4.99 3.15 29.79
N ASP A 114 -5.73 2.16 29.32
CA ASP A 114 -5.18 0.97 28.67
C ASP A 114 -4.50 1.32 27.33
N LEU A 115 -5.16 2.14 26.50
CA LEU A 115 -4.59 2.61 25.22
C LEU A 115 -3.32 3.44 25.42
N ASN A 116 -3.24 4.28 26.46
CA ASN A 116 -2.04 5.07 26.77
C ASN A 116 -0.83 4.20 27.13
N VAL A 117 -1.03 2.93 27.53
CA VAL A 117 0.07 1.98 27.78
C VAL A 117 0.40 1.19 26.52
N LYS A 118 -0.63 0.74 25.79
CA LYS A 118 -0.44 -0.09 24.59
C LYS A 118 0.15 0.66 23.41
N ILE A 119 -0.24 1.92 23.19
CA ILE A 119 0.24 2.72 22.05
C ILE A 119 1.78 2.87 22.11
N PRO A 120 2.39 3.35 23.21
CA PRO A 120 3.85 3.48 23.28
C PRO A 120 4.58 2.15 23.14
N GLN A 121 4.04 1.06 23.67
CA GLN A 121 4.62 -0.28 23.55
C GLN A 121 4.64 -0.75 22.09
N CYS A 122 3.53 -0.55 21.37
CA CYS A 122 3.46 -0.85 19.94
C CYS A 122 4.39 0.05 19.12
N GLU A 123 4.49 1.33 19.45
CA GLU A 123 5.42 2.26 18.78
C GLU A 123 6.89 1.87 18.99
N GLU A 124 7.25 1.46 20.20
CA GLU A 124 8.61 0.99 20.51
C GLU A 124 8.93 -0.30 19.76
N GLN A 125 7.98 -1.23 19.69
CA GLN A 125 8.15 -2.48 18.95
C GLN A 125 8.28 -2.22 17.45
N LEU A 126 7.41 -1.37 16.89
CA LEU A 126 7.46 -0.98 15.48
C LEU A 126 8.82 -0.39 15.13
N LYS A 127 9.35 0.49 15.98
CA LYS A 127 10.67 1.11 15.77
C LYS A 127 11.81 0.09 15.80
N LYS A 128 11.73 -0.94 16.64
CA LYS A 128 12.72 -2.04 16.67
C LYS A 128 12.64 -2.86 15.38
N ASP A 129 11.44 -3.23 14.97
CA ASP A 129 11.21 -4.02 13.77
C ASP A 129 11.67 -3.26 12.51
N GLU A 130 11.44 -1.95 12.43
CA GLU A 130 11.93 -1.08 11.35
C GLU A 130 13.47 -1.05 11.29
N GLN A 131 14.14 -0.95 12.44
CA GLN A 131 15.60 -0.97 12.51
C GLN A 131 16.18 -2.33 12.09
N GLU A 132 15.56 -3.43 12.53
CA GLU A 132 15.97 -4.78 12.11
C GLU A 132 15.78 -4.99 10.60
N LEU A 133 14.65 -4.51 10.06
CA LEU A 133 14.38 -4.58 8.62
C LEU A 133 15.43 -3.83 7.80
N GLU A 134 15.81 -2.63 8.24
CA GLU A 134 16.83 -1.82 7.57
C GLU A 134 18.21 -2.50 7.59
N GLN A 135 18.59 -3.08 8.73
CA GLN A 135 19.83 -3.85 8.85
C GLN A 135 19.85 -5.08 7.93
N ILE A 136 18.75 -5.85 7.89
CA ILE A 136 18.62 -7.03 7.05
C ILE A 136 18.67 -6.64 5.57
N SER A 137 17.99 -5.57 5.19
CA SER A 137 17.98 -5.04 3.82
C SER A 137 19.39 -4.67 3.33
N GLU A 138 20.16 -3.98 4.17
CA GLU A 138 21.54 -3.61 3.83
C GLU A 138 22.44 -4.86 3.72
N GLN A 139 22.28 -5.84 4.61
CA GLN A 139 23.00 -7.11 4.50
C GLN A 139 22.64 -7.89 3.23
N ASP A 140 21.37 -7.92 2.82
CA ASP A 140 20.93 -8.56 1.58
C ASP A 140 21.54 -7.86 0.37
N ARG A 141 21.55 -6.53 0.35
CA ARG A 141 22.18 -5.73 -0.71
C ARG A 141 23.66 -6.06 -0.84
N GLN A 142 24.41 -6.09 0.27
CA GLN A 142 25.83 -6.43 0.27
C GLN A 142 26.09 -7.85 -0.22
N LYS A 143 25.30 -8.84 0.24
CA LYS A 143 25.42 -10.23 -0.22
C LYS A 143 25.10 -10.37 -1.71
N ARG A 144 24.12 -9.64 -2.24
CA ARG A 144 23.81 -9.65 -3.69
C ARG A 144 24.98 -9.17 -4.53
N VAL A 145 25.64 -8.09 -4.11
CA VAL A 145 26.84 -7.58 -4.80
C VAL A 145 27.95 -8.63 -4.77
N GLN A 146 28.25 -9.21 -3.60
CA GLN A 146 29.27 -10.26 -3.48
C GLN A 146 28.96 -11.49 -4.36
N VAL A 147 27.71 -11.92 -4.42
CA VAL A 147 27.28 -13.03 -5.30
C VAL A 147 27.44 -12.65 -6.78
N GLY A 148 27.13 -11.41 -7.14
CA GLY A 148 27.38 -10.87 -8.48
C GLY A 148 28.86 -10.96 -8.87
N ASP A 149 29.74 -10.44 -8.03
CA ASP A 149 31.19 -10.44 -8.26
C ASP A 149 31.75 -11.87 -8.36
N MET A 150 31.31 -12.76 -7.48
CA MET A 150 31.74 -14.16 -7.51
C MET A 150 31.25 -14.87 -8.79
N ARG A 151 30.02 -14.59 -9.23
CA ARG A 151 29.50 -15.15 -10.50
C ARG A 151 30.32 -14.66 -11.69
N GLN A 152 30.70 -13.39 -11.73
CA GLN A 152 31.55 -12.84 -12.78
C GLN A 152 32.92 -13.53 -12.79
N LYS A 153 33.59 -13.61 -11.63
CA LYS A 153 34.89 -14.29 -11.50
C LYS A 153 34.82 -15.75 -11.96
N VAL A 154 33.74 -16.46 -11.61
CA VAL A 154 33.52 -17.84 -12.06
C VAL A 154 33.32 -17.92 -13.57
N ALA A 155 32.57 -16.99 -14.17
CA ALA A 155 32.36 -16.96 -15.62
C ALA A 155 33.67 -16.69 -16.37
N GLU A 156 34.47 -15.72 -15.91
CA GLU A 156 35.79 -15.42 -16.45
C GLU A 156 36.72 -16.64 -16.35
N ALA A 157 36.84 -17.24 -15.17
CA ALA A 157 37.66 -18.43 -14.97
C ALA A 157 37.23 -19.62 -15.85
N LYS A 158 35.91 -19.84 -16.01
CA LYS A 158 35.39 -20.88 -16.90
C LYS A 158 35.72 -20.59 -18.37
N SER A 159 35.58 -19.34 -18.81
CA SER A 159 35.92 -18.92 -20.17
C SER A 159 37.41 -19.12 -20.46
N SER A 160 38.26 -18.69 -19.53
CA SER A 160 39.71 -18.87 -19.63
C SER A 160 40.11 -20.35 -19.67
N LEU A 161 39.51 -21.18 -18.80
CA LEU A 161 39.78 -22.62 -18.77
C LEU A 161 39.31 -23.32 -20.06
N SER A 162 38.12 -22.98 -20.56
CA SER A 162 37.59 -23.52 -21.82
C SER A 162 38.51 -23.18 -23.00
N THR A 163 38.94 -21.93 -23.08
CA THR A 163 39.85 -21.44 -24.14
C THR A 163 41.23 -22.10 -24.07
N ASN A 164 41.74 -22.37 -22.87
CA ASN A 164 43.02 -23.05 -22.70
C ASN A 164 42.91 -24.55 -23.07
N ARG A 165 41.85 -25.22 -22.59
CA ARG A 165 41.60 -26.64 -22.90
C ARG A 165 41.38 -26.89 -24.38
N SER A 166 40.65 -26.01 -25.07
CA SER A 166 40.44 -26.13 -26.52
C SER A 166 41.74 -25.95 -27.30
N ARG A 167 42.56 -24.95 -26.96
CA ARG A 167 43.88 -24.74 -27.57
C ARG A 167 44.81 -25.94 -27.40
N ASN A 168 44.95 -26.47 -26.19
CA ASN A 168 45.83 -27.61 -25.94
C ASN A 168 45.35 -28.88 -26.68
N LYS A 169 44.04 -29.15 -26.67
CA LYS A 169 43.46 -30.29 -27.39
C LYS A 169 43.73 -30.22 -28.89
N VAL A 170 43.63 -29.02 -29.49
CA VAL A 170 43.90 -28.81 -30.91
C VAL A 170 45.39 -29.01 -31.23
N LEU A 171 46.29 -28.46 -30.40
CA LEU A 171 47.72 -28.63 -30.57
C LEU A 171 48.14 -30.11 -30.49
N ASP A 172 47.66 -30.84 -29.47
CA ASP A 172 47.98 -32.25 -29.26
C ASP A 172 47.55 -33.12 -30.46
N ALA A 173 46.35 -32.87 -30.99
CA ALA A 173 45.83 -33.60 -32.14
C ALA A 173 46.64 -33.34 -33.41
N LEU A 174 47.02 -32.09 -33.68
CA LEU A 174 47.85 -31.73 -34.84
C LEU A 174 49.26 -32.32 -34.72
N MET A 175 49.85 -32.26 -33.52
CA MET A 175 51.17 -32.85 -33.26
C MET A 175 51.14 -34.38 -33.39
N GLN A 176 50.01 -35.03 -33.09
CA GLN A 176 49.83 -36.45 -33.38
C GLN A 176 49.77 -36.75 -34.89
N GLN A 177 49.10 -35.91 -35.69
CA GLN A 177 49.09 -36.07 -37.16
C GLN A 177 50.48 -35.87 -37.75
N LYS A 178 51.26 -34.92 -37.22
CA LYS A 178 52.67 -34.72 -37.56
C LYS A 178 53.51 -35.97 -37.25
N ARG A 179 53.43 -36.49 -36.02
CA ARG A 179 54.21 -37.68 -35.59
C ARG A 179 53.84 -38.95 -36.35
N SER A 180 52.56 -39.11 -36.70
CA SER A 180 52.07 -40.27 -37.46
C SER A 180 52.31 -40.15 -38.98
N GLY A 181 52.83 -39.01 -39.46
CA GLY A 181 53.12 -38.80 -40.88
C GLY A 181 51.90 -38.66 -41.79
N LYS A 182 50.67 -38.64 -41.24
CA LYS A 182 49.42 -38.53 -42.01
C LYS A 182 49.26 -37.16 -42.67
N ILE A 183 49.75 -36.11 -42.01
CA ILE A 183 49.81 -34.74 -42.54
C ILE A 183 51.25 -34.26 -42.40
N PRO A 184 52.12 -34.53 -43.40
CA PRO A 184 53.45 -33.95 -43.45
C PRO A 184 53.34 -32.43 -43.68
N GLY A 185 54.36 -31.68 -43.27
CA GLY A 185 54.41 -30.21 -43.46
C GLY A 185 53.98 -29.37 -42.25
N ILE A 186 53.52 -29.99 -41.15
CA ILE A 186 53.28 -29.29 -39.88
C ILE A 186 54.61 -29.04 -39.17
N LEU A 187 54.99 -27.78 -38.97
CA LEU A 187 56.23 -27.40 -38.28
C LEU A 187 56.02 -27.37 -36.76
N GLY A 188 54.91 -26.78 -36.30
CA GLY A 188 54.56 -26.70 -34.88
C GLY A 188 53.95 -25.35 -34.53
N ARG A 189 53.70 -25.11 -33.24
CA ARG A 189 53.28 -23.79 -32.76
C ARG A 189 54.44 -22.80 -32.89
N LEU A 190 54.17 -21.59 -33.36
CA LEU A 190 55.20 -20.58 -33.61
C LEU A 190 56.06 -20.30 -32.36
N GLY A 191 55.44 -20.19 -31.18
CA GLY A 191 56.15 -19.99 -29.91
C GLY A 191 57.14 -21.11 -29.55
N ASP A 192 56.92 -22.35 -29.99
CA ASP A 192 57.82 -23.47 -29.70
C ASP A 192 59.04 -23.52 -30.64
N LEU A 193 59.03 -22.73 -31.72
CA LEU A 193 60.07 -22.71 -32.76
C LEU A 193 61.12 -21.61 -32.54
N GLY A 194 60.95 -20.77 -31.52
CA GLY A 194 61.84 -19.66 -31.19
C GLY A 194 62.12 -19.62 -29.69
N ALA A 195 63.19 -18.92 -29.32
CA ALA A 195 63.57 -18.67 -27.94
C ALA A 195 63.90 -17.19 -27.77
N ILE A 196 63.56 -16.64 -26.60
CA ILE A 196 63.88 -15.27 -26.20
C ILE A 196 64.38 -15.29 -24.76
N ASP A 197 65.09 -14.23 -24.36
CA ASP A 197 65.51 -14.05 -22.97
C ASP A 197 64.29 -13.90 -22.05
N GLU A 198 64.34 -14.53 -20.87
CA GLU A 198 63.28 -14.54 -19.86
C GLU A 198 62.84 -13.12 -19.46
N LYS A 199 63.77 -12.15 -19.50
CA LYS A 199 63.46 -10.73 -19.25
C LYS A 199 62.31 -10.19 -20.13
N TYR A 200 62.14 -10.74 -21.32
CA TYR A 200 61.14 -10.27 -22.29
C TYR A 200 59.93 -11.21 -22.44
N ASP A 201 59.83 -12.24 -21.60
CA ASP A 201 58.79 -13.27 -21.71
C ASP A 201 57.37 -12.69 -21.56
N ILE A 202 57.18 -11.79 -20.58
CA ILE A 202 55.90 -11.10 -20.38
C ILE A 202 55.60 -10.19 -21.58
N ALA A 203 56.59 -9.43 -22.04
CA ALA A 203 56.43 -8.49 -23.15
C ALA A 203 56.04 -9.19 -24.46
N ILE A 204 56.69 -10.32 -24.80
CA ILE A 204 56.39 -11.05 -26.03
C ILE A 204 55.05 -11.78 -25.94
N SER A 205 54.73 -12.37 -24.78
CA SER A 205 53.49 -13.13 -24.56
C SER A 205 52.26 -12.22 -24.57
N SER A 206 52.35 -11.03 -23.96
CA SER A 206 51.26 -10.07 -23.98
C SER A 206 51.07 -9.46 -25.37
N SER A 207 52.15 -9.11 -26.06
CA SER A 207 52.08 -8.40 -27.35
C SER A 207 51.77 -9.28 -28.55
N CYS A 208 51.93 -10.60 -28.48
CA CYS A 208 51.82 -11.45 -29.66
C CYS A 208 50.96 -12.70 -29.44
N GLY A 209 49.65 -12.55 -29.61
CA GLY A 209 48.73 -13.70 -29.65
C GLY A 209 48.96 -14.63 -30.85
N SER A 210 49.73 -14.20 -31.86
CA SER A 210 50.07 -15.02 -33.03
C SER A 210 51.13 -16.10 -32.73
N LEU A 211 51.79 -16.06 -31.57
CA LEU A 211 52.70 -17.13 -31.13
C LEU A 211 51.98 -18.47 -30.96
N ASP A 212 50.68 -18.45 -30.67
CA ASP A 212 49.85 -19.66 -30.56
C ASP A 212 49.44 -20.24 -31.93
N ASN A 213 49.72 -19.53 -33.03
CA ASN A 213 49.37 -20.02 -34.36
C ASN A 213 50.28 -21.18 -34.77
N ILE A 214 49.72 -22.10 -35.56
CA ILE A 214 50.45 -23.29 -36.05
C ILE A 214 51.13 -22.97 -37.37
N LEU A 215 52.45 -23.11 -37.41
CA LEU A 215 53.24 -22.95 -38.62
C LEU A 215 53.20 -24.23 -39.47
N VAL A 216 52.93 -24.07 -40.76
CA VAL A 216 52.93 -25.14 -41.76
C VAL A 216 53.75 -24.71 -42.98
N ASP A 217 54.20 -25.67 -43.78
CA ASP A 217 55.00 -25.41 -44.98
C ASP A 217 54.24 -24.66 -46.08
N THR A 218 52.99 -25.02 -46.35
CA THR A 218 52.16 -24.53 -47.47
C THR A 218 50.70 -24.30 -47.06
N ILE A 219 49.98 -23.46 -47.82
CA ILE A 219 48.52 -23.26 -47.62
C ILE A 219 47.75 -24.58 -47.75
N ASP A 220 48.13 -25.45 -48.68
CA ASP A 220 47.44 -26.73 -48.88
C ASP A 220 47.50 -27.62 -47.63
N THR A 221 48.66 -27.64 -46.95
CA THR A 221 48.82 -28.32 -45.67
C THR A 221 47.95 -27.68 -44.58
N ALA A 222 47.84 -26.34 -44.54
CA ALA A 222 46.93 -25.66 -43.61
C ALA A 222 45.47 -26.10 -43.84
N GLN A 223 45.02 -26.16 -45.09
CA GLN A 223 43.65 -26.54 -45.42
C GLN A 223 43.34 -28.00 -45.07
N LYS A 224 44.32 -28.90 -45.24
CA LYS A 224 44.24 -30.30 -44.76
C LYS A 224 44.09 -30.35 -43.24
N CYS A 225 44.86 -29.56 -42.50
CA CYS A 225 44.76 -29.47 -41.03
C CYS A 225 43.40 -28.94 -40.58
N VAL A 226 42.89 -27.89 -41.23
CA VAL A 226 41.54 -27.33 -40.94
C VAL A 226 40.46 -28.38 -41.19
N THR A 227 40.55 -29.09 -42.31
CA THR A 227 39.58 -30.15 -42.66
C THR A 227 39.62 -31.27 -41.63
N PHE A 228 40.81 -31.71 -41.22
CA PHE A 228 40.98 -32.70 -40.15
C PHE A 228 40.35 -32.26 -38.83
N LEU A 229 40.62 -31.03 -38.37
CA LEU A 229 40.05 -30.51 -37.13
C LEU A 229 38.52 -30.41 -37.18
N LYS A 230 37.96 -30.06 -38.34
CA LYS A 230 36.52 -29.98 -38.58
C LYS A 230 35.88 -31.37 -38.59
N THR A 231 36.44 -32.32 -39.32
CA THR A 231 35.90 -33.70 -39.42
C THR A 231 35.93 -34.41 -38.07
N GLN A 232 36.95 -34.18 -37.26
CA GLN A 232 37.10 -34.80 -35.93
C GLN A 232 36.50 -33.96 -34.80
N ASN A 233 35.89 -32.81 -35.11
CA ASN A 233 35.30 -31.87 -34.16
C ASN A 233 36.21 -31.54 -32.96
N ILE A 234 37.49 -31.28 -33.24
CA ILE A 234 38.54 -31.11 -32.22
C ILE A 234 38.59 -29.66 -31.73
N GLY A 235 38.41 -28.71 -32.64
CA GLY A 235 38.41 -27.27 -32.36
C GLY A 235 38.82 -26.43 -33.57
N VAL A 236 39.20 -25.18 -33.32
CA VAL A 236 39.66 -24.22 -34.33
C VAL A 236 41.09 -23.80 -34.00
N ALA A 237 41.93 -23.72 -35.02
CA ALA A 237 43.27 -23.15 -34.94
C ALA A 237 43.53 -22.23 -36.12
N THR A 238 44.40 -21.25 -35.88
CA THR A 238 44.91 -20.36 -36.90
C THR A 238 46.26 -20.89 -37.38
N PHE A 239 46.45 -20.89 -38.70
CA PHE A 239 47.63 -21.44 -39.35
C PHE A 239 48.40 -20.34 -40.07
N ILE A 240 49.73 -20.46 -40.07
CA ILE A 240 50.64 -19.60 -40.83
C ILE A 240 51.32 -20.50 -41.88
N GLY A 241 51.11 -20.19 -43.17
CA GLY A 241 51.77 -20.88 -44.28
C GLY A 241 53.12 -20.24 -44.61
N LEU A 242 54.21 -21.01 -44.50
CA LEU A 242 55.57 -20.53 -44.69
C LEU A 242 55.82 -20.07 -46.14
N ASP A 243 55.18 -20.74 -47.11
CA ASP A 243 55.15 -20.37 -48.51
C ASP A 243 54.77 -18.91 -48.76
N LYS A 244 53.79 -18.37 -48.00
CA LYS A 244 53.36 -16.96 -48.10
C LYS A 244 54.20 -16.00 -47.27
N MET A 245 54.95 -16.48 -46.28
CA MET A 245 55.77 -15.61 -45.43
C MET A 245 57.07 -15.16 -46.11
N LYS A 246 57.44 -15.74 -47.26
CA LYS A 246 58.64 -15.35 -48.02
C LYS A 246 58.66 -13.87 -48.43
N VAL A 247 57.49 -13.22 -48.55
CA VAL A 247 57.37 -11.79 -48.86
C VAL A 247 58.06 -10.90 -47.83
N TRP A 248 58.21 -11.37 -46.59
CA TRP A 248 58.80 -10.60 -45.51
C TRP A 248 60.32 -10.69 -45.45
N GLN A 249 60.96 -11.55 -46.26
CA GLN A 249 62.41 -11.79 -46.19
C GLN A 249 63.25 -10.52 -46.34
N GLN A 250 62.81 -9.60 -47.20
CA GLN A 250 63.52 -8.33 -47.44
C GLN A 250 63.23 -7.25 -46.39
N SER A 251 62.19 -7.42 -45.57
CA SER A 251 61.77 -6.45 -44.55
C SER A 251 62.32 -6.73 -43.15
N MET A 252 63.03 -7.84 -42.95
CA MET A 252 63.58 -8.26 -41.65
C MET A 252 64.86 -7.50 -41.24
N GLY A 253 65.32 -6.54 -42.05
CA GLY A 253 66.52 -5.75 -41.77
C GLY A 253 66.43 -4.97 -40.45
N SER A 254 67.58 -4.52 -39.96
CA SER A 254 67.64 -3.61 -38.81
C SER A 254 67.02 -2.26 -39.16
N ILE A 255 66.25 -1.70 -38.25
CA ILE A 255 65.57 -0.41 -38.41
C ILE A 255 66.11 0.59 -37.38
N SER A 256 66.10 1.88 -37.74
CA SER A 256 66.37 2.95 -36.76
C SER A 256 65.16 3.10 -35.85
N THR A 257 65.36 2.90 -34.54
CA THR A 257 64.30 2.99 -33.53
C THR A 257 64.46 4.25 -32.67
N PRO A 258 63.36 4.88 -32.24
CA PRO A 258 63.43 6.00 -31.31
C PRO A 258 64.08 5.58 -29.99
N GLU A 259 64.90 6.47 -29.42
CA GLU A 259 65.65 6.22 -28.17
C GLU A 259 66.56 4.97 -28.18
N ASN A 260 66.89 4.42 -29.37
CA ASN A 260 67.63 3.15 -29.54
C ASN A 260 66.99 1.96 -28.79
N ILE A 261 65.65 1.96 -28.71
CA ILE A 261 64.91 0.90 -28.03
C ILE A 261 64.90 -0.35 -28.91
N PRO A 262 65.11 -1.54 -28.33
CA PRO A 262 65.19 -2.76 -29.12
C PRO A 262 63.81 -3.23 -29.59
N ARG A 263 63.79 -3.87 -30.76
CA ARG A 263 62.61 -4.51 -31.37
C ARG A 263 62.54 -5.98 -30.93
N LEU A 264 61.35 -6.46 -30.56
CA LEU A 264 61.14 -7.84 -30.10
C LEU A 264 61.66 -8.87 -31.09
N PHE A 265 61.38 -8.68 -32.38
CA PHE A 265 61.82 -9.58 -33.45
C PHE A 265 63.34 -9.81 -33.43
N ASP A 266 64.14 -8.78 -33.16
CA ASP A 266 65.60 -8.88 -33.19
C ASP A 266 66.15 -9.67 -31.98
N MET A 267 65.36 -9.82 -30.92
CA MET A 267 65.70 -10.61 -29.74
C MET A 267 65.35 -12.10 -29.87
N VAL A 268 64.50 -12.46 -30.83
CA VAL A 268 64.09 -13.85 -31.03
C VAL A 268 65.20 -14.64 -31.71
N ARG A 269 65.62 -15.72 -31.05
CA ARG A 269 66.57 -16.71 -31.55
C ARG A 269 65.79 -17.89 -32.12
N VAL A 270 65.99 -18.21 -33.39
CA VAL A 270 65.37 -19.35 -34.06
C VAL A 270 66.42 -20.40 -34.38
N LYS A 271 66.04 -21.69 -34.32
CA LYS A 271 66.93 -22.79 -34.72
C LYS A 271 67.00 -22.98 -36.23
N ASP A 272 65.89 -22.70 -36.90
CA ASP A 272 65.76 -22.79 -38.36
C ASP A 272 65.47 -21.39 -38.91
N GLU A 273 66.39 -20.86 -39.71
CA GLU A 273 66.25 -19.54 -40.34
C GLU A 273 65.08 -19.50 -41.34
N SER A 274 64.64 -20.66 -41.84
CA SER A 274 63.49 -20.74 -42.74
C SER A 274 62.21 -20.21 -42.08
N VAL A 275 62.06 -20.32 -40.75
CA VAL A 275 60.88 -19.89 -39.99
C VAL A 275 60.95 -18.43 -39.53
N ARG A 276 62.11 -17.78 -39.66
CA ARG A 276 62.32 -16.38 -39.25
C ARG A 276 61.31 -15.39 -39.87
N PRO A 277 60.91 -15.52 -41.16
CA PRO A 277 59.87 -14.66 -41.74
C PRO A 277 58.51 -14.76 -41.04
N ALA A 278 58.18 -15.91 -40.46
CA ALA A 278 56.93 -16.10 -39.71
C ALA A 278 56.96 -15.34 -38.36
N PHE A 279 58.12 -15.29 -37.70
CA PHE A 279 58.30 -14.45 -36.51
C PHE A 279 58.20 -12.97 -36.84
N TYR A 280 58.74 -12.53 -37.99
CA TYR A 280 58.57 -11.14 -38.43
C TYR A 280 57.11 -10.81 -38.74
N PHE A 281 56.36 -11.72 -39.36
CA PHE A 281 54.92 -11.54 -39.57
C PHE A 281 54.16 -11.34 -38.25
N ALA A 282 54.51 -12.11 -37.22
CA ALA A 282 53.84 -12.09 -35.92
C ALA A 282 54.23 -10.89 -35.05
N LEU A 283 55.51 -10.49 -35.08
CA LEU A 283 56.05 -9.44 -34.19
C LEU A 283 56.19 -8.08 -34.86
N ARG A 284 56.39 -8.02 -36.19
CA ARG A 284 56.59 -6.77 -36.94
C ARG A 284 57.62 -5.86 -36.28
N ASP A 285 57.40 -4.56 -36.40
CA ASP A 285 58.15 -3.49 -35.77
C ASP A 285 57.71 -3.23 -34.31
N THR A 286 57.43 -4.28 -33.53
CA THR A 286 57.05 -4.12 -32.11
C THR A 286 58.29 -3.84 -31.25
N LEU A 287 58.30 -2.69 -30.58
CA LEU A 287 59.40 -2.23 -29.71
C LEU A 287 59.15 -2.58 -28.24
N VAL A 288 60.22 -2.73 -27.46
CA VAL A 288 60.13 -3.04 -26.01
C VAL A 288 60.60 -1.89 -25.14
N ALA A 289 59.68 -1.21 -24.48
CA ALA A 289 59.99 -0.17 -23.49
C ALA A 289 60.17 -0.74 -22.08
N LYS A 290 60.91 -0.03 -21.23
CA LYS A 290 61.10 -0.42 -19.82
C LYS A 290 59.86 -0.15 -18.95
N ASP A 291 59.12 0.91 -19.27
CA ASP A 291 57.98 1.43 -18.51
C ASP A 291 56.97 2.13 -19.45
N LEU A 292 55.80 2.48 -18.90
CA LEU A 292 54.71 3.10 -19.66
C LEU A 292 55.03 4.52 -20.15
N GLU A 293 55.86 5.25 -19.40
CA GLU A 293 56.25 6.61 -19.75
C GLU A 293 57.11 6.61 -21.02
N GLN A 294 58.13 5.74 -21.07
CA GLN A 294 58.94 5.50 -22.26
C GLN A 294 58.08 4.95 -23.39
N ALA A 295 57.18 3.99 -23.11
CA ALA A 295 56.30 3.44 -24.14
C ALA A 295 55.46 4.52 -24.83
N THR A 296 54.91 5.47 -24.05
CA THR A 296 54.07 6.55 -24.58
C THR A 296 54.88 7.54 -25.42
N ARG A 297 56.07 7.96 -24.95
CA ARG A 297 56.95 8.85 -25.73
C ARG A 297 57.37 8.23 -27.06
N VAL A 298 57.62 6.92 -27.09
CA VAL A 298 58.13 6.21 -28.26
C VAL A 298 57.01 5.83 -29.23
N ALA A 299 55.83 5.48 -28.72
CA ALA A 299 54.69 5.13 -29.55
C ALA A 299 54.17 6.33 -30.36
N PHE A 300 54.14 7.53 -29.76
CA PHE A 300 53.59 8.75 -30.36
C PHE A 300 54.65 9.69 -30.94
N GLN A 301 55.57 9.16 -31.76
CA GLN A 301 56.51 10.00 -32.50
C GLN A 301 55.81 10.74 -33.65
N LYS A 302 56.31 11.93 -34.01
CA LYS A 302 55.69 12.80 -35.02
C LYS A 302 55.67 12.19 -36.42
N ASP A 303 56.69 11.40 -36.76
CA ASP A 303 56.91 10.91 -38.12
C ASP A 303 56.35 9.49 -38.38
N LYS A 304 56.27 8.65 -37.33
CA LYS A 304 55.78 7.27 -37.43
C LYS A 304 55.25 6.80 -36.07
N ARG A 305 54.08 6.16 -36.07
CA ARG A 305 53.57 5.47 -34.87
C ARG A 305 54.23 4.12 -34.73
N TRP A 306 54.65 3.81 -33.51
CA TRP A 306 55.29 2.53 -33.18
C TRP A 306 54.39 1.71 -32.27
N ARG A 307 54.36 0.40 -32.51
CA ARG A 307 53.72 -0.55 -31.61
C ARG A 307 54.71 -0.82 -30.50
N VAL A 308 54.35 -0.50 -29.26
CA VAL A 308 55.28 -0.58 -28.13
C VAL A 308 54.67 -1.42 -27.03
N VAL A 309 55.45 -2.34 -26.48
CA VAL A 309 55.10 -3.13 -25.30
C VAL A 309 56.07 -2.85 -24.17
N THR A 310 55.60 -2.76 -22.93
CA THR A 310 56.46 -2.63 -21.77
C THR A 310 56.97 -3.99 -21.31
N LEU A 311 58.05 -4.04 -20.52
CA LEU A 311 58.51 -5.27 -19.87
C LEU A 311 57.41 -5.93 -18.99
N GLN A 312 56.43 -5.14 -18.52
CA GLN A 312 55.29 -5.61 -17.72
C GLN A 312 54.07 -5.99 -18.56
N GLY A 313 54.15 -5.95 -19.90
CA GLY A 313 53.10 -6.44 -20.80
C GLY A 313 52.01 -5.42 -21.14
N GLN A 314 52.21 -4.13 -20.84
CA GLN A 314 51.30 -3.07 -21.28
C GLN A 314 51.59 -2.71 -22.74
N ILE A 315 50.55 -2.61 -23.57
CA ILE A 315 50.70 -2.45 -25.03
C ILE A 315 50.08 -1.13 -25.48
N ILE A 316 50.81 -0.41 -26.33
CA ILE A 316 50.31 0.73 -27.08
C ILE A 316 50.30 0.32 -28.57
N GLU A 317 49.10 0.21 -29.14
CA GLU A 317 48.92 -0.21 -30.53
C GLU A 317 49.16 0.94 -31.52
N GLN A 318 49.55 0.56 -32.74
CA GLN A 318 49.56 1.45 -33.90
C GLN A 318 48.11 1.57 -34.39
N ALA A 319 47.40 2.64 -33.98
CA ALA A 319 46.07 2.93 -34.53
C ALA A 319 46.12 3.14 -36.05
#